data_AF-A0A965C5G7-F1
#
_entry.id   AF-A0A965C5G7-F1
#
_cell.length_a   1.000
_cell.length_b   1.000
_cell.length_c   1.000
_cell.angle_alpha   90.00
_cell.angle_beta   90.00
_cell.angle_gamma   90.00
#
_symmetry.space_group_name_H-M   'P 1'
#
loop_
_entity.id
_entity.type
_entity.pdbx_description
1 polymer ?
#
loop_
_entity_poly.entity_id
_entity_poly.type
_entity_poly.pdbx_seq_one_letter_code
_entity_poly.pdbx_strand_id
1 'polypeptide(L)' 'EVLAEPIQTVMRRYGIENPYEQLKELTRGKDGINQASLRAFIQTLQIPADAKQYLLDLTPASYIGKANELAKKHI' A
#
# COMPACT_ATOMS: atom_id res chain seq x y z
N GLU A 1 -7.52 -6.65 -4.10
CA GLU A 1 -8.43 -5.75 -4.85
C GLU A 1 -8.96 -4.56 -4.04
N VAL A 2 -9.40 -4.71 -2.78
CA VAL A 2 -10.28 -3.69 -2.15
C VAL A 2 -9.61 -2.45 -1.52
N LEU A 3 -8.29 -2.44 -1.27
CA LEU A 3 -7.63 -1.32 -0.56
C LEU A 3 -6.39 -0.72 -1.24
N ALA A 4 -6.03 -1.17 -2.46
CA ALA A 4 -5.05 -0.45 -3.28
C ALA A 4 -5.63 0.90 -3.76
N GLU A 5 -6.93 0.96 -4.02
CA GLU A 5 -7.63 2.18 -4.46
C GLU A 5 -7.55 3.36 -3.49
N PRO A 6 -7.81 3.25 -2.17
CA PRO A 6 -7.69 4.41 -1.27
C PRO A 6 -6.26 4.94 -1.19
N ILE A 7 -5.26 4.05 -1.18
CA ILE A 7 -3.85 4.46 -1.20
C ILE A 7 -3.52 5.16 -2.53
N GLN A 8 -3.93 4.58 -3.66
CA GLN A 8 -3.76 5.18 -4.98
C GLN A 8 -4.48 6.52 -5.11
N THR A 9 -5.67 6.65 -4.52
CA THR A 9 -6.48 7.88 -4.53
C THR A 9 -5.78 8.98 -3.76
N VAL A 10 -5.26 8.68 -2.57
CA VAL A 10 -4.46 9.63 -1.79
C VAL A 10 -3.18 9.99 -2.53
N MET A 11 -2.46 9.01 -3.08
CA MET A 11 -1.26 9.26 -3.89
C MET A 11 -1.55 10.17 -5.08
N ARG A 12 -2.63 9.92 -5.85
CA ARG A 12 -3.06 10.78 -6.96
C ARG A 12 -3.46 12.17 -6.49
N ARG A 13 -4.16 12.27 -5.35
CA ARG A 13 -4.58 13.56 -4.76
C ARG A 13 -3.38 14.45 -4.43
N TYR A 14 -2.24 13.85 -4.06
CA TYR A 14 -1.00 14.57 -3.77
C TYR A 14 -0.01 14.59 -4.96
N GLY A 15 -0.43 14.19 -6.16
CA GLY A 15 0.41 14.26 -7.36
C GLY A 15 1.56 13.26 -7.39
N ILE A 16 1.49 12.17 -6.61
CA ILE A 16 2.48 11.09 -6.68
C ILE A 16 2.31 10.33 -8.00
N GLU A 17 3.40 10.22 -8.76
CA GLU A 17 3.41 9.54 -10.05
C GLU A 17 3.37 8.01 -9.91
N ASN A 18 2.75 7.34 -10.89
CA ASN A 18 2.69 5.88 -11.00
C ASN A 18 2.30 5.12 -9.71
N PRO A 19 1.19 5.51 -9.03
CA PRO A 19 0.85 4.95 -7.72
C PRO A 19 0.53 3.45 -7.78
N TYR A 20 0.01 2.98 -8.91
CA TYR A 20 -0.21 1.56 -9.16
C TYR A 20 1.11 0.79 -9.24
N GLU A 21 2.10 1.32 -9.97
CA GLU A 21 3.39 0.65 -10.15
C GLU A 21 4.18 0.60 -8.84
N GLN A 22 4.21 1.70 -8.08
CA GLN A 22 4.87 1.74 -6.77
C GLN A 22 4.29 0.71 -5.79
N LEU A 23 2.96 0.56 -5.76
CA LEU A 23 2.30 -0.49 -4.97
C LEU A 23 2.61 -1.89 -5.49
N LYS A 24 2.70 -2.06 -6.81
CA LYS A 24 3.05 -3.34 -7.44
C LYS A 24 4.48 -3.75 -7.12
N GLU A 25 5.43 -2.82 -7.14
CA GLU A 25 6.82 -3.06 -6.72
C GLU A 25 6.90 -3.52 -5.26
N LEU A 26 6.11 -2.90 -4.38
CA LEU A 26 6.01 -3.29 -2.98
C LEU A 26 5.49 -4.74 -2.81
N THR A 27 4.56 -5.18 -3.67
CA THR A 27 4.03 -6.57 -3.67
C THR A 27 4.96 -7.59 -4.34
N ARG A 28 5.92 -7.15 -5.16
CA ARG A 28 6.68 -8.03 -6.06
C ARG A 28 7.92 -8.66 -5.41
N GLY A 29 8.51 -7.99 -4.41
CA GLY A 29 9.85 -8.32 -3.93
C GLY A 29 9.95 -9.03 -2.58
N LYS A 30 8.86 -9.21 -1.83
CA LYS A 30 8.89 -9.77 -0.47
C LYS A 30 7.64 -10.59 -0.24
N ASP A 31 7.78 -11.84 0.21
CA ASP A 31 6.84 -12.81 0.85
C ASP A 31 5.37 -12.40 1.11
N GLY A 32 4.73 -11.70 0.20
CA GLY A 32 3.51 -10.95 0.49
C GLY A 32 3.79 -9.61 1.18
N ILE A 33 2.88 -8.70 0.94
CA ILE A 33 2.93 -7.36 1.48
C ILE A 33 2.57 -7.42 2.98
N ASN A 34 3.52 -7.04 3.85
CA ASN A 34 3.32 -7.08 5.30
C ASN A 34 3.09 -5.67 5.86
N GLN A 35 2.52 -5.59 7.07
CA GLN A 35 2.21 -4.31 7.70
C GLN A 35 3.46 -3.41 7.82
N ALA A 36 4.61 -3.99 8.16
CA ALA A 36 5.85 -3.24 8.29
C ALA A 36 6.30 -2.62 6.95
N SER A 37 6.22 -3.37 5.85
CA SER A 37 6.61 -2.93 4.50
C SER A 37 5.65 -1.87 3.97
N LEU A 38 4.35 -2.00 4.24
CA LEU A 38 3.38 -0.98 3.87
C LEU A 38 3.58 0.32 4.65
N ARG A 39 3.81 0.23 5.97
CA ARG A 39 4.09 1.42 6.80
C ARG A 39 5.39 2.10 6.35
N ALA A 40 6.44 1.31 6.06
CA ALA A 40 7.68 1.83 5.51
C ALA A 40 7.45 2.53 4.16
N PHE A 41 6.64 1.96 3.28
CA PHE A 41 6.25 2.59 2.02
C PHE A 41 5.48 3.90 2.21
N ILE A 42 4.49 3.95 3.11
CA ILE A 42 3.76 5.20 3.40
C ILE A 42 4.72 6.28 3.93
N GLN A 43 5.76 5.87 4.68
CA GLN A 43 6.79 6.79 5.16
C GLN A 43 7.66 7.35 4.02
N THR A 44 7.91 6.61 2.93
CA THR A 44 8.69 7.11 1.78
C THR A 44 7.92 8.11 0.91
N LEU A 45 6.58 8.11 0.96
CA LEU A 45 5.76 9.02 0.17
C LEU A 45 6.07 10.49 0.53
N GLN A 46 6.22 11.33 -0.50
CA GLN A 46 6.40 12.77 -0.35
C GLN A 46 5.05 13.48 -0.17
N ILE A 47 4.32 13.12 0.87
CA ILE A 47 2.99 13.68 1.20
C ILE A 47 3.00 14.30 2.62
N PRO A 48 2.05 15.22 2.93
CA PRO A 48 1.94 15.83 4.26
C PRO A 48 1.79 14.82 5.39
N ALA A 49 2.21 15.18 6.60
CA ALA A 49 2.16 14.32 7.77
C ALA A 49 0.74 13.81 8.07
N ASP A 50 -0.28 14.69 8.01
CA ASP A 50 -1.69 14.32 8.16
C ASP A 50 -2.14 13.26 7.16
N ALA A 51 -1.69 13.36 5.90
CA ALA A 51 -1.99 12.39 4.87
C ALA A 51 -1.31 11.04 5.13
N LYS A 52 -0.06 11.06 5.60
CA LYS A 52 0.63 9.83 6.04
C LYS A 52 -0.11 9.19 7.20
N GLN A 53 -0.50 9.97 8.20
CA GLN A 53 -1.23 9.47 9.36
C GLN A 53 -2.57 8.87 8.98
N TYR A 54 -3.33 9.52 8.08
CA TYR A 54 -4.56 8.99 7.53
C TYR A 54 -4.36 7.64 6.83
N LEU A 55 -3.31 7.51 6.01
CA LEU A 55 -2.96 6.24 5.35
C LEU A 55 -2.53 5.16 6.35
N LEU A 56 -1.81 5.52 7.40
CA LEU A 56 -1.41 4.59 8.47
C LEU A 56 -2.62 4.13 9.29
N ASP A 57 -3.58 5.02 9.53
CA ASP A 57 -4.80 4.72 10.29
C ASP A 57 -5.81 3.87 9.49
N LEU A 58 -5.81 4.00 8.16
CA LEU A 58 -6.61 3.16 7.23
C LEU A 58 -6.12 1.71 7.11
N THR A 59 -4.96 1.38 7.67
CA THR A 59 -4.35 0.04 7.54
C THR A 59 -4.54 -0.96 8.70
N PRO A 60 -5.48 -0.86 9.66
CA PRO A 60 -5.53 -1.79 10.77
C PRO A 60 -6.06 -3.15 10.28
N ALA A 61 -5.23 -4.19 10.47
CA ALA A 61 -5.53 -5.63 10.44
C ALA A 61 -6.05 -6.28 9.14
N SER A 62 -6.85 -5.63 8.29
CA SER A 62 -7.53 -6.30 7.15
C SER A 62 -6.66 -6.48 5.89
N TYR A 63 -5.49 -5.84 5.85
CA TYR A 63 -4.56 -5.87 4.72
C TYR A 63 -3.91 -7.25 4.48
N ILE A 64 -3.71 -8.01 5.55
CA ILE A 64 -2.85 -9.22 5.55
C ILE A 64 -3.63 -10.46 5.07
N GLY A 65 -4.95 -10.51 5.30
CA GLY A 65 -5.76 -11.69 5.00
C GLY A 65 -5.88 -12.02 3.51
N LYS A 66 -6.15 -11.01 2.67
CA LYS A 66 -6.39 -11.22 1.23
C LYS A 66 -5.14 -11.16 0.35
N ALA A 67 -4.08 -10.49 0.80
CA ALA A 67 -2.81 -10.46 0.05
C ALA A 67 -2.13 -11.84 0.03
N ASN A 68 -2.24 -12.59 1.14
CA ASN A 68 -1.74 -13.95 1.25
C ASN A 68 -2.50 -14.92 0.32
N GLU A 69 -3.82 -14.70 0.12
CA GLU A 69 -4.62 -15.43 -0.88
C GLU A 69 -4.24 -15.08 -2.32
N LEU A 70 -3.98 -13.81 -2.62
CA LEU A 70 -3.61 -13.37 -3.97
C LEU A 70 -2.19 -13.80 -4.36
N ALA A 71 -1.25 -13.85 -3.40
CA ALA A 71 0.10 -14.36 -3.63
C ALA A 71 0.12 -15.85 -3.99
N LYS A 72 -0.83 -16.64 -3.47
CA LYS A 72 -0.94 -18.07 -3.77
C LYS A 72 -1.58 -18.39 -5.13
N LYS A 73 -2.25 -17.43 -5.79
CA LYS A 73 -2.96 -17.67 -7.06
C LYS A 73 -2.11 -17.46 -8.32
N HIS A 74 -0.81 -17.15 -8.15
CA HIS A 74 0.12 -16.89 -9.25
C HIS A 74 1.29 -17.89 -9.36
N ILE A 75 1.12 -19.11 -8.85
CA ILE A 75 2.05 -20.24 -9.07
C ILE A 75 1.40 -21.28 -9.97
#